data_AF-A0A0N1LJX6-F1
#
_entry.id   AF-A0A0N1LJX6-F1
#
_cell.length_a   1.000
_cell.length_b   1.000
_cell.length_c   1.000
_cell.angle_alpha   90.00
_cell.angle_beta   90.00
_cell.angle_gamma   90.00
#
_symmetry.space_group_name_H-M   'P 1'
#
loop_
_entity.id
_entity.type
_entity.pdbx_description
1 polymer ?
#
loop_
_entity_poly.entity_id
_entity_poly.type
_entity_poly.pdbx_seq_one_letter_code
_entity_poly.pdbx_strand_id
1 'polypeptide(L)'
;MGPVNWLAVIVAALAALAFGAGAQGAAARRPAQLVLAGALLLLTAAMMGHMFARVGAATLDVKPWLYFMMSGGLALAFVAPALAIGEARAGASAGTVIRGAAFWIASYLLMGVVFWAFKA
;
A
#
# COMPACT_ATOMS: atom_id res chain seq x y z
N MET A 1 -17.93 4.78 -13.35
CA MET A 1 -16.93 4.92 -12.27
C MET A 1 -17.62 5.57 -11.09
N GLY A 2 -17.60 4.90 -9.93
CA GLY A 2 -18.20 5.38 -8.70
C GLY A 2 -17.37 6.49 -8.04
N PRO A 3 -17.85 7.09 -6.94
CA PRO A 3 -17.07 8.04 -6.16
C PRO A 3 -15.90 7.35 -5.46
N VAL A 4 -14.80 8.08 -5.25
CA VAL A 4 -13.70 7.62 -4.40
C VAL A 4 -14.09 7.76 -2.94
N ASN A 5 -13.96 6.70 -2.15
CA ASN A 5 -14.11 6.77 -0.70
C ASN A 5 -12.86 7.42 -0.08
N TRP A 6 -12.90 8.75 0.08
CA TRP A 6 -11.79 9.52 0.63
C TRP A 6 -11.48 9.21 2.10
N LEU A 7 -12.47 8.77 2.88
CA LEU A 7 -12.24 8.31 4.25
C LEU A 7 -11.37 7.05 4.23
N ALA A 8 -11.71 6.06 3.39
CA ALA A 8 -10.92 4.85 3.22
C ALA A 8 -9.49 5.17 2.73
N VAL A 9 -9.32 6.15 1.83
CA VAL A 9 -7.99 6.63 1.38
C VAL A 9 -7.15 7.12 2.55
N ILE A 10 -7.69 8.02 3.37
CA ILE A 10 -6.97 8.59 4.52
C ILE A 10 -6.63 7.50 5.54
N VAL A 11 -7.60 6.65 5.89
CA VAL A 11 -7.39 5.56 6.85
C VAL A 11 -6.37 4.55 6.32
N ALA A 12 -6.38 4.23 5.03
CA ALA A 12 -5.42 3.31 4.42
C ALA A 12 -4.00 3.87 4.45
N ALA A 13 -3.84 5.16 4.13
CA ALA A 13 -2.56 5.84 4.19
C ALA A 13 -2.01 5.87 5.63
N LEU A 14 -2.85 6.19 6.62
CA LEU A 14 -2.48 6.20 8.03
C LEU A 14 -2.16 4.80 8.55
N ALA A 15 -2.93 3.78 8.16
CA ALA A 15 -2.69 2.39 8.55
C ALA A 15 -1.33 1.89 8.02
N ALA A 16 -1.02 2.16 6.76
CA ALA A 16 0.26 1.83 6.17
C ALA A 16 1.42 2.62 6.78
N LEU A 17 1.22 3.90 7.10
CA LEU A 17 2.22 4.72 7.77
C LEU A 17 2.51 4.22 9.18
N ALA A 18 1.47 3.87 9.96
CA ALA A 18 1.61 3.31 11.29
C ALA A 18 2.30 1.93 11.25
N PHE A 19 1.94 1.08 10.30
CA PHE A 19 2.63 -0.19 10.05
C PHE A 19 4.11 0.04 9.69
N GLY A 20 4.40 0.97 8.80
CA GLY A 20 5.76 1.38 8.43
C GLY A 20 6.58 1.87 9.62
N ALA A 21 6.02 2.78 10.41
CA ALA A 21 6.65 3.29 11.62
C ALA A 21 6.92 2.16 12.63
N GLY A 22 6.01 1.20 12.80
CA GLY A 22 6.17 0.07 13.71
C GLY A 22 7.22 -0.95 13.22
N ALA A 23 7.18 -1.30 11.94
CA ALA A 23 8.04 -2.31 11.33
C ALA A 23 9.46 -1.83 11.06
N GLN A 24 9.66 -0.52 10.92
CA GLN A 24 10.96 0.08 10.61
C GLN A 24 11.62 0.68 11.87
N GLY A 25 12.95 0.76 11.83
CA GLY A 25 13.77 1.28 12.94
C GLY A 25 13.59 2.79 13.18
N ALA A 26 14.21 3.29 14.24
CA ALA A 26 14.08 4.69 14.71
C ALA A 26 14.34 5.76 13.62
N ALA A 27 15.19 5.48 12.63
CA ALA A 27 15.46 6.40 11.53
C ALA A 27 14.21 6.71 10.68
N ALA A 28 13.31 5.73 10.48
CA ALA A 28 12.06 5.90 9.73
C ALA A 28 11.03 6.75 10.48
N ARG A 29 11.19 6.90 11.80
CA ARG A 29 10.27 7.67 12.68
C ARG A 29 10.67 9.13 12.83
N ARG A 30 11.72 9.58 12.12
CA ARG A 30 12.10 11.00 12.12
C ARG A 30 10.95 11.82 11.52
N PRO A 31 10.61 13.01 12.07
CA PRO A 31 9.45 13.78 11.61
C PRO A 31 9.42 14.03 10.11
N ALA A 32 10.56 14.44 9.52
CA ALA A 32 10.67 14.65 8.08
C ALA A 32 10.40 13.38 7.25
N GLN A 33 10.84 12.22 7.74
CA GLN A 33 10.61 10.93 7.07
C GLN A 33 9.14 10.51 7.19
N LEU A 34 8.51 10.72 8.34
CA LEU A 34 7.08 10.44 8.53
C LEU A 34 6.19 11.32 7.64
N VAL A 35 6.52 12.60 7.51
CA VAL A 35 5.80 13.53 6.63
C VAL A 35 5.92 13.10 5.16
N LEU A 36 7.16 12.82 4.72
CA LEU A 36 7.40 12.37 3.34
C LEU A 36 6.70 11.03 3.07
N ALA A 37 6.87 10.04 3.95
CA ALA A 37 6.22 8.74 3.82
C ALA A 37 4.69 8.87 3.84
N GLY A 38 4.14 9.69 4.73
CA GLY A 38 2.70 9.93 4.80
C GLY A 38 2.16 10.54 3.51
N ALA A 39 2.83 11.53 2.93
CA ALA A 39 2.43 12.14 1.66
C ALA A 39 2.48 11.14 0.49
N LEU A 40 3.55 10.33 0.40
CA LEU A 40 3.69 9.32 -0.64
C LEU A 40 2.67 8.18 -0.48
N LEU A 41 2.43 7.73 0.74
CA LEU A 41 1.41 6.70 1.03
C LEU A 41 0.00 7.23 0.78
N LEU A 42 -0.26 8.51 1.03
CA LEU A 42 -1.54 9.14 0.68
C LEU A 42 -1.75 9.17 -0.83
N LEU A 43 -0.72 9.52 -1.61
CA LEU A 43 -0.77 9.43 -3.07
C LEU A 43 -1.04 8.00 -3.55
N THR A 44 -0.33 7.02 -3.00
CA THR A 44 -0.56 5.59 -3.28
C THR A 44 -1.99 5.17 -2.96
N ALA A 45 -2.49 5.49 -1.76
CA ALA A 45 -3.84 5.15 -1.33
C ALA A 45 -4.90 5.85 -2.18
N ALA A 46 -4.67 7.10 -2.60
CA ALA A 46 -5.58 7.83 -3.47
C ALA A 46 -5.71 7.17 -4.86
N MET A 47 -4.58 6.74 -5.45
CA MET A 47 -4.61 6.01 -6.72
C MET A 47 -5.24 4.62 -6.59
N MET A 48 -5.00 3.92 -5.48
CA MET A 48 -5.67 2.66 -5.20
C MET A 48 -7.19 2.85 -5.03
N GLY A 49 -7.61 3.89 -4.31
CA GLY A 49 -9.02 4.28 -4.18
C GLY A 49 -9.67 4.63 -5.53
N HIS A 50 -8.93 5.32 -6.41
CA HIS A 50 -9.37 5.59 -7.78
C HIS A 50 -9.57 4.30 -8.59
N MET A 51 -8.67 3.32 -8.46
CA MET A 51 -8.83 2.01 -9.11
C MET A 51 -10.08 1.28 -8.64
N PHE A 52 -10.35 1.25 -7.33
CA PHE A 52 -11.58 0.65 -6.78
C PHE A 52 -12.84 1.41 -7.24
N ALA A 53 -12.80 2.73 -7.23
CA ALA A 53 -13.90 3.57 -7.73
C ALA A 53 -14.19 3.32 -9.23
N ARG A 54 -13.14 3.07 -10.03
CA ARG A 54 -13.29 2.72 -11.44
C ARG A 54 -13.96 1.36 -11.63
N VAL A 55 -13.64 0.36 -10.80
CA VAL A 55 -14.32 -0.95 -10.80
C VAL A 55 -15.78 -0.83 -10.34
N GLY A 56 -16.04 0.01 -9.34
CA GLY A 56 -17.39 0.34 -8.86
C GLY A 56 -17.94 -0.62 -7.79
N ALA A 57 -18.77 -0.08 -6.90
CA ALA A 57 -19.29 -0.76 -5.71
C ALA A 57 -20.04 -2.07 -6.05
N ALA A 58 -20.95 -2.03 -7.03
CA ALA A 58 -21.73 -3.21 -7.41
C ALA A 58 -20.86 -4.41 -7.83
N THR A 59 -19.72 -4.16 -8.51
CA THR A 59 -18.80 -5.25 -8.90
C THR A 59 -17.96 -5.71 -7.71
N LEU A 60 -17.51 -4.79 -6.86
CA LEU A 60 -16.74 -5.11 -5.66
C LEU A 60 -17.56 -5.85 -4.60
N ASP A 61 -18.89 -5.66 -4.56
CA ASP A 61 -19.79 -6.42 -3.69
C ASP A 61 -19.95 -7.87 -4.15
N VAL A 62 -20.04 -8.10 -5.46
CA VAL A 62 -20.08 -9.46 -6.02
C VAL A 62 -18.70 -10.14 -5.95
N LYS A 63 -17.62 -9.35 -6.03
CA LYS A 63 -16.24 -9.85 -6.11
C LYS A 63 -15.32 -9.18 -5.08
N PRO A 64 -15.51 -9.44 -3.76
CA PRO A 64 -14.73 -8.79 -2.71
C PRO A 64 -13.25 -9.16 -2.74
N TRP A 65 -12.86 -10.30 -3.33
CA TRP A 65 -11.45 -10.66 -3.50
C TRP A 65 -10.68 -9.68 -4.40
N LEU A 66 -11.37 -8.85 -5.21
CA LEU A 66 -10.73 -7.83 -6.04
C LEU A 66 -10.00 -6.77 -5.20
N TYR A 67 -10.40 -6.50 -3.96
CA TYR A 67 -9.65 -5.61 -3.07
C TYR A 67 -8.23 -6.12 -2.84
N PHE A 68 -8.10 -7.41 -2.52
CA PHE A 68 -6.82 -8.07 -2.26
C PHE A 68 -6.05 -8.38 -3.54
N MET A 69 -6.75 -8.79 -4.60
CA MET A 69 -6.13 -9.09 -5.89
C MET A 69 -5.51 -7.85 -6.51
N MET A 70 -6.20 -6.70 -6.49
CA MET A 70 -5.65 -5.47 -7.06
C MET A 70 -4.55 -4.87 -6.19
N SER A 71 -4.75 -4.76 -4.87
CA SER A 71 -3.72 -4.22 -3.96
C SER A 71 -2.49 -5.12 -3.89
N GLY A 72 -2.67 -6.42 -3.72
CA GLY A 72 -1.61 -7.41 -3.74
C GLY A 72 -0.96 -7.56 -5.11
N GLY A 73 -1.73 -7.48 -6.20
CA GLY A 73 -1.21 -7.49 -7.57
C GLY A 73 -0.30 -6.31 -7.86
N LEU A 74 -0.67 -5.09 -7.45
CA LEU A 74 0.21 -3.92 -7.51
C LEU A 74 1.52 -4.16 -6.73
N ALA A 75 1.41 -4.73 -5.54
CA ALA A 75 2.56 -4.97 -4.69
C ALA A 75 3.51 -6.02 -5.27
N LEU A 76 2.98 -7.17 -5.67
CA LEU A 76 3.75 -8.34 -6.12
C LEU A 76 4.30 -8.17 -7.53
N ALA A 77 3.54 -7.57 -8.44
CA ALA A 77 3.92 -7.51 -9.86
C ALA A 77 4.67 -6.21 -10.22
N PHE A 78 4.55 -5.14 -9.42
CA PHE A 78 5.16 -3.84 -9.75
C PHE A 78 6.11 -3.35 -8.66
N VAL A 79 5.60 -3.14 -7.45
CA VAL A 79 6.36 -2.44 -6.39
C VAL A 79 7.52 -3.28 -5.87
N ALA A 80 7.24 -4.51 -5.43
CA ALA A 80 8.26 -5.40 -4.87
C ALA A 80 9.38 -5.72 -5.89
N PRO A 81 9.10 -6.06 -7.17
CA PRO A 81 10.14 -6.26 -8.17
C PRO A 81 10.99 -5.01 -8.42
N ALA A 82 10.37 -3.84 -8.59
CA ALA A 82 11.09 -2.59 -8.86
C ALA A 82 12.05 -2.24 -7.72
N LEU A 83 11.59 -2.35 -6.48
CA LEU A 83 12.41 -2.09 -5.30
C LEU A 83 13.48 -3.17 -5.11
N ALA A 84 13.15 -4.44 -5.31
CA ALA A 84 14.12 -5.53 -5.18
C ALA A 84 15.28 -5.38 -6.17
N ILE A 85 14.99 -5.00 -7.41
CA ILE A 85 16.02 -4.69 -8.43
C ILE A 85 16.85 -3.47 -8.00
N GLY A 86 16.21 -2.42 -7.49
CA GLY A 86 16.89 -1.22 -6.99
C GLY A 86 17.86 -1.50 -5.84
N GLU A 87 17.41 -2.22 -4.81
CA GLU A 87 18.20 -2.63 -3.65
C GLU A 87 19.35 -3.57 -4.05
N ALA A 88 19.09 -4.54 -4.92
CA ALA A 88 20.13 -5.44 -5.44
C ALA A 88 21.22 -4.66 -6.20
N ARG A 89 20.83 -3.67 -7.02
CA ARG A 89 21.78 -2.77 -7.71
C ARG A 89 22.58 -1.91 -6.73
N ALA A 90 22.03 -1.58 -5.57
CA ALA A 90 22.71 -0.86 -4.51
C ALA A 90 23.63 -1.76 -3.65
N GLY A 91 23.72 -3.05 -3.96
CA GLY A 91 24.56 -4.01 -3.24
C GLY A 91 23.93 -4.57 -1.96
N ALA A 92 22.61 -4.45 -1.78
CA ALA A 92 21.92 -5.00 -0.62
C ALA A 92 22.00 -6.54 -0.59
N SER A 93 22.07 -7.10 0.62
CA SER A 93 22.01 -8.56 0.79
C SER A 93 20.64 -9.12 0.41
N ALA A 94 20.57 -10.38 -0.02
CA ALA A 94 19.32 -11.04 -0.38
C ALA A 94 18.27 -10.97 0.74
N GLY A 95 18.70 -11.09 2.01
CA GLY A 95 17.81 -10.94 3.16
C GLY A 95 17.21 -9.54 3.29
N THR A 96 17.96 -8.50 2.96
CA THR A 96 17.46 -7.11 2.96
C THR A 96 16.44 -6.91 1.85
N VAL A 97 16.75 -7.39 0.65
CA VAL A 97 15.85 -7.36 -0.51
C VAL A 97 14.52 -8.06 -0.20
N ILE A 98 14.57 -9.27 0.34
CA ILE A 98 13.38 -10.05 0.69
C ILE A 98 12.53 -9.35 1.75
N ARG A 99 13.16 -8.83 2.82
CA ARG A 99 12.43 -8.10 3.87
C ARG A 99 11.78 -6.83 3.34
N GLY A 100 12.47 -6.08 2.46
CA GLY A 100 11.92 -4.90 1.80
C GLY A 100 10.72 -5.24 0.93
N ALA A 101 10.81 -6.28 0.12
CA ALA A 101 9.69 -6.77 -0.69
C ALA A 101 8.49 -7.19 0.19
N ALA A 102 8.73 -8.00 1.23
CA ALA A 102 7.70 -8.45 2.16
C ALA A 102 7.01 -7.28 2.87
N PHE A 103 7.77 -6.27 3.29
CA PHE A 103 7.24 -5.05 3.89
C PHE A 103 6.24 -4.34 2.97
N TRP A 104 6.57 -4.15 1.70
CA TRP A 104 5.69 -3.47 0.76
C TRP A 104 4.46 -4.30 0.38
N ILE A 105 4.63 -5.63 0.25
CA ILE A 105 3.50 -6.56 0.05
C ILE A 105 2.50 -6.45 1.21
N ALA A 106 2.98 -6.53 2.45
CA ALA A 106 2.14 -6.38 3.63
C ALA A 106 1.47 -5.01 3.70
N SER A 107 2.19 -3.94 3.38
CA SER A 107 1.67 -2.57 3.40
C SER A 107 0.52 -2.37 2.40
N TYR A 108 0.66 -2.87 1.17
CA TYR A 108 -0.38 -2.76 0.14
C TYR A 108 -1.60 -3.63 0.48
N LEU A 109 -1.38 -4.86 0.96
CA LEU A 109 -2.47 -5.72 1.41
C LEU A 109 -3.24 -5.10 2.58
N LEU A 110 -2.55 -4.46 3.53
CA LEU A 110 -3.17 -3.72 4.62
C LEU A 110 -4.05 -2.57 4.11
N MET A 111 -3.60 -1.80 3.13
CA MET A 111 -4.45 -0.80 2.47
C MET A 111 -5.68 -1.46 1.82
N GLY A 112 -5.50 -2.60 1.15
CA GLY A 112 -6.60 -3.40 0.59
C GLY A 112 -7.62 -3.84 1.65
N VAL A 113 -7.17 -4.27 2.83
CA VAL A 113 -8.03 -4.59 3.98
C VAL A 113 -8.85 -3.37 4.40
N VAL A 114 -8.23 -2.19 4.49
CA VAL A 114 -8.95 -0.95 4.86
C VAL A 114 -10.04 -0.63 3.84
N PHE A 115 -9.74 -0.68 2.54
CA PHE A 115 -10.75 -0.42 1.51
C PHE A 115 -11.89 -1.44 1.53
N TRP A 116 -11.56 -2.71 1.78
CA TRP A 116 -12.58 -3.75 1.96
C TRP A 116 -13.45 -3.50 3.20
N ALA A 117 -12.86 -3.08 4.33
CA ALA A 117 -13.59 -2.79 5.56
C ALA A 117 -14.47 -1.53 5.46
N PHE A 118 -14.04 -0.53 4.69
CA PHE A 118 -14.77 0.73 4.44
C PHE A 118 -15.55 0.70 3.13
N LYS A 119 -15.95 -0.48 2.62
CA LYS A 119 -16.67 -0.61 1.34
C LYS A 119 -18.12 -0.10 1.38
N ALA A 120 -18.65 0.18 2.57
CA ALA A 120 -20.01 0.68 2.81
C ALA A 120 -20.11 2.20 2.61
#